data_AF-A0A7V9DWY5-F1
#
_entry.id   AF-A0A7V9DWY5-F1
#
_cell.length_a   1.000
_cell.length_b   1.000
_cell.length_c   1.000
_cell.angle_alpha   90.00
_cell.angle_beta   90.00
_cell.angle_gamma   90.00
#
_symmetry.space_group_name_H-M   'P 1'
#
loop_
_entity.id
_entity.type
_entity.pdbx_description
1 polymer ?
#
loop_
_entity_poly.entity_id
_entity_poly.type
_entity_poly.pdbx_seq_one_letter_code
_entity_poly.pdbx_strand_id
1 'polypeptide(L)'
;PYRKAIEADYEPGEVIEITQHDGSRLRLRKLTDGYDAGDRLAAISHIHVHQARGEIVTGLLFIDPAADDLHEHLATFATPLNQLNEAELCPGQAALAVLNAELR
;
A
#
# COMPACT_ATOMS: atom_id res chain seq x y z
N PRO A 1 -12.98 -1.77 -29.92
CA PRO A 1 -11.80 -2.08 -30.75
C PRO A 1 -10.58 -2.44 -29.89
N TYR A 2 -9.93 -3.57 -30.17
CA TYR A 2 -8.69 -3.98 -29.50
C TYR A 2 -7.52 -3.15 -30.02
N ARG A 3 -6.63 -2.71 -29.13
CA ARG A 3 -5.41 -1.95 -29.46
C ARG A 3 -4.20 -2.68 -28.90
N LYS A 4 -3.09 -2.68 -29.64
CA LYS A 4 -1.82 -3.30 -29.21
C LYS A 4 -1.25 -2.56 -28.00
N ALA A 5 -0.54 -3.28 -27.12
CA ALA A 5 0.17 -2.66 -26.01
C ALA A 5 1.22 -1.66 -26.51
N ILE A 6 1.39 -0.57 -25.79
CA ILE A 6 2.49 0.39 -25.99
C ILE A 6 3.51 0.09 -24.91
N GLU A 7 4.72 -0.31 -25.31
CA GLU A 7 5.83 -0.62 -24.42
C GLU A 7 6.86 0.51 -24.51
N ALA A 8 7.50 0.84 -23.38
CA ALA A 8 8.54 1.85 -23.31
C ALA A 8 9.58 1.47 -22.25
N ASP A 9 10.85 1.57 -22.63
CA ASP A 9 12.01 1.33 -21.76
C ASP A 9 12.96 2.53 -21.87
N TYR A 10 13.39 3.06 -20.72
CA TYR A 10 14.13 4.31 -20.58
C TYR A 10 14.83 4.38 -19.22
N GLU A 11 15.90 5.17 -19.15
CA GLU A 11 16.80 5.20 -17.99
C GLU A 11 16.19 5.99 -16.81
N PRO A 12 16.64 5.72 -15.57
CA PRO A 12 16.26 6.52 -14.40
C PRO A 12 16.49 8.02 -14.61
N GLY A 13 15.51 8.84 -14.21
CA GLY A 13 15.55 10.30 -14.39
C GLY A 13 15.21 10.81 -15.80
N GLU A 14 15.14 9.94 -16.81
CA GLU A 14 14.74 10.36 -18.16
C GLU A 14 13.24 10.64 -18.26
N VAL A 15 12.89 11.54 -19.19
CA VAL A 15 11.52 11.85 -19.57
C VAL A 15 11.31 11.44 -21.02
N ILE A 16 10.31 10.61 -21.27
CA ILE A 16 9.88 10.25 -22.62
C ILE A 16 8.45 10.72 -22.89
N GLU A 17 8.16 11.07 -24.14
CA GLU A 17 6.81 11.41 -24.59
C GLU A 17 6.24 10.24 -25.40
N ILE A 18 5.17 9.63 -24.92
CA ILE A 18 4.47 8.51 -25.55
C ILE A 18 3.18 9.03 -26.19
N THR A 19 3.00 8.77 -27.48
CA THR A 19 1.75 9.05 -28.19
C THR A 19 0.80 7.87 -28.02
N GLN A 20 -0.37 8.14 -27.45
CA GLN A 20 -1.42 7.15 -27.21
C GLN A 20 -2.21 6.85 -28.49
N HIS A 21 -2.97 5.76 -28.48
CA HIS A 21 -3.77 5.32 -29.64
C HIS A 21 -4.90 6.29 -30.04
N ASP A 22 -5.25 7.24 -29.19
CA ASP A 22 -6.22 8.30 -29.44
C ASP A 22 -5.56 9.62 -29.89
N GLY A 23 -4.23 9.63 -30.06
CA GLY A 23 -3.45 10.82 -30.42
C GLY A 23 -3.06 11.70 -29.24
N SER A 24 -3.51 11.40 -28.02
CA SER A 24 -3.07 12.11 -26.82
C SER A 24 -1.59 11.82 -26.51
N ARG A 25 -0.93 12.72 -25.78
CA ARG A 25 0.49 12.63 -25.45
C ARG A 25 0.67 12.49 -23.94
N LEU A 26 1.36 11.44 -23.52
CA LEU A 26 1.72 11.16 -22.14
C LEU A 26 3.22 11.41 -21.97
N ARG A 27 3.63 12.19 -20.97
CA ARG A 27 5.04 12.30 -20.58
C ARG A 27 5.29 11.44 -19.37
N LEU A 28 6.19 10.48 -19.48
CA LEU A 28 6.59 9.61 -18.38
C LEU A 28 7.99 9.96 -17.95
N ARG A 29 8.18 10.13 -16.63
CA ARG A 29 9.47 10.37 -16.00
C ARG A 29 9.78 9.22 -15.06
N LYS A 30 10.95 8.59 -15.21
CA LYS A 30 11.41 7.58 -14.25
C LYS A 30 12.05 8.31 -13.08
N LEU A 31 11.84 7.83 -11.86
CA LEU A 31 12.50 8.41 -10.69
C LEU A 31 14.02 8.40 -10.91
N THR A 32 14.68 9.49 -10.55
CA THR A 32 16.14 9.58 -10.54
C THR A 32 16.67 8.76 -9.36
N ASP A 33 17.85 8.17 -9.50
CA ASP A 33 18.53 7.49 -8.39
C ASP A 33 18.67 8.42 -7.18
N GLY A 34 18.20 7.97 -6.02
CA GLY A 34 18.31 8.71 -4.75
C GLY A 34 16.99 8.99 -4.01
N TYR A 35 15.84 8.56 -4.52
CA TYR A 35 14.58 8.66 -3.79
C TYR A 35 14.52 7.64 -2.63
N ASP A 36 14.51 8.13 -1.39
CA ASP A 36 14.29 7.32 -0.20
C ASP A 36 12.79 7.28 0.13
N ALA A 37 12.16 6.11 -0.07
CA ALA A 37 10.74 5.91 0.23
C ALA A 37 10.44 5.86 1.74
N GLY A 38 11.46 5.83 2.62
CA GLY A 38 11.30 5.90 4.07
C GLY A 38 11.12 7.33 4.61
N ASP A 39 11.44 8.37 3.83
CA ASP A 39 11.27 9.76 4.25
C ASP A 39 9.88 10.29 3.89
N ARG A 40 9.00 10.34 4.89
CA ARG A 40 7.64 10.86 4.76
C ARG A 40 7.59 12.31 4.26
N LEU A 41 8.50 13.17 4.73
CA LEU A 41 8.50 14.58 4.37
C LEU A 41 8.98 14.76 2.93
N ALA A 42 10.00 14.01 2.51
CA ALA A 42 10.44 13.98 1.12
C ALA A 42 9.31 13.52 0.18
N ALA A 43 8.58 12.46 0.56
CA ALA A 43 7.45 11.97 -0.23
C ALA A 43 6.33 13.00 -0.40
N ILE A 44 5.90 13.63 0.70
CA ILE A 44 4.88 14.69 0.66
C ILE A 44 5.36 15.87 -0.19
N SER A 45 6.60 16.32 0.00
CA SER A 45 7.17 17.44 -0.74
C SER A 45 7.24 17.13 -2.24
N HIS A 46 7.66 15.92 -2.60
CA HIS A 46 7.73 15.45 -3.97
C HIS A 46 6.35 15.48 -4.65
N ILE A 47 5.31 14.97 -3.98
CA ILE A 47 3.93 15.03 -4.49
C ILE A 47 3.51 16.48 -4.78
N HIS A 48 3.71 17.40 -3.83
CA HIS A 48 3.27 18.79 -3.99
C HIS A 48 4.04 19.53 -5.09
N VAL A 49 5.36 19.32 -5.19
CA VAL A 49 6.20 19.94 -6.24
C VAL A 49 5.75 19.50 -7.63
N HIS A 50 5.46 18.21 -7.80
CA HIS A 50 4.99 17.68 -9.09
C HIS A 50 3.54 18.06 -9.40
N GLN A 51 2.67 18.09 -8.39
CA GLN A 51 1.30 18.56 -8.55
C GLN A 51 1.24 20.03 -9.00
N ALA A 52 2.11 20.89 -8.46
CA ALA A 52 2.24 22.28 -8.89
C ALA A 52 2.70 22.43 -10.36
N ARG A 53 3.34 21.41 -10.93
CA ARG A 53 3.75 21.33 -12.35
C ARG A 53 2.70 20.68 -13.24
N GLY A 54 1.56 20.24 -12.69
CA GLY A 54 0.56 19.46 -13.41
C GLY A 54 1.02 18.03 -13.72
N GLU A 55 2.04 17.54 -13.01
CA GLU A 55 2.56 16.18 -13.13
C GLU A 55 1.89 15.28 -12.09
N ILE A 56 1.62 14.02 -12.46
CA ILE A 56 1.08 12.99 -11.55
C ILE A 56 2.22 12.05 -11.22
N VAL A 57 2.55 11.95 -9.93
CA VAL A 57 3.58 11.04 -9.44
C VAL A 57 3.03 9.62 -9.38
N THR A 58 3.82 8.63 -9.82
CA THR A 58 3.46 7.22 -9.85
C THR A 58 4.55 6.35 -9.22
N GLY A 59 4.21 5.12 -8.83
CA GLY A 59 5.13 4.16 -8.20
C GLY A 59 5.06 4.14 -6.67
N LEU A 60 6.13 3.67 -6.03
CA LEU A 60 6.25 3.66 -4.57
C LEU A 60 6.62 5.04 -4.07
N LEU A 61 5.68 5.72 -3.41
CA LEU A 61 5.90 7.07 -2.90
C LEU A 61 6.38 7.06 -1.45
N PHE A 62 5.82 6.21 -0.60
CA PHE A 62 6.21 6.15 0.80
C PHE A 62 5.96 4.75 1.34
N ILE A 63 6.86 4.29 2.19
CA ILE A 63 6.70 3.09 3.00
C ILE A 63 7.27 3.37 4.40
N ASP A 64 6.49 3.07 5.42
CA ASP A 64 6.99 3.05 6.80
C ASP A 64 7.44 1.62 7.13
N PRO A 65 8.75 1.34 7.22
CA PRO A 65 9.24 -0.01 7.53
C PRO A 65 8.99 -0.41 8.99
N ALA A 66 8.64 0.53 9.86
CA ALA A 66 8.37 0.29 11.27
C ALA A 66 6.86 0.24 11.59
N ALA A 67 5.99 0.35 10.58
CA ALA A 67 4.55 0.25 10.80
C ALA A 67 4.19 -1.20 11.19
N ASP A 68 3.57 -1.34 12.36
CA ASP A 68 3.06 -2.63 12.84
C ASP A 68 1.91 -3.13 11.96
N ASP A 69 1.80 -4.45 11.80
CA ASP A 69 0.65 -5.06 11.14
C ASP A 69 -0.63 -4.82 11.96
N LEU A 70 -1.76 -4.70 11.28
CA LEU A 70 -3.04 -4.42 11.94
C LEU A 70 -3.42 -5.51 12.96
N HIS A 71 -3.12 -6.78 12.66
CA HIS A 71 -3.41 -7.89 13.56
C HIS A 71 -2.54 -7.84 14.83
N GLU A 72 -1.28 -7.43 14.69
CA GLU A 72 -0.38 -7.21 15.82
C GLU A 72 -0.86 -6.02 16.67
N HIS A 73 -1.21 -4.91 16.03
CA HIS A 73 -1.70 -3.71 16.71
C HIS A 73 -2.99 -3.96 17.50
N LEU A 74 -3.92 -4.73 16.95
CA LEU A 74 -5.19 -5.08 17.59
C LEU A 74 -5.08 -6.27 18.54
N ALA A 75 -3.88 -6.83 18.73
CA ALA A 75 -3.65 -8.06 19.51
C ALA A 75 -4.63 -9.18 19.13
N THR A 76 -4.94 -9.29 17.83
CA THR A 76 -5.88 -10.30 17.35
C THR A 76 -5.23 -11.68 17.31
N PHE A 77 -6.08 -12.70 17.32
CA PHE A 77 -5.63 -14.08 17.28
C PHE A 77 -4.86 -14.39 16.00
N ALA A 78 -3.76 -15.13 16.12
CA ALA A 78 -2.87 -15.47 15.00
C ALA A 78 -3.56 -16.30 13.91
N THR A 79 -4.54 -17.12 14.29
CA THR A 79 -5.31 -17.92 13.33
C THR A 79 -6.42 -17.07 12.71
N PRO A 80 -6.52 -17.04 11.36
CA PRO A 80 -7.61 -16.34 10.68
C PRO A 80 -8.98 -16.84 11.14
N LEU A 81 -9.93 -15.91 11.27
CA LEU A 81 -11.29 -16.20 11.76
C LEU A 81 -12.00 -17.30 10.95
N ASN A 82 -11.75 -17.39 9.64
CA ASN A 82 -12.36 -18.39 8.76
C ASN A 82 -11.76 -19.80 8.91
N GLN A 83 -10.69 -19.96 9.68
CA GLN A 83 -10.07 -21.25 10.00
C GLN A 83 -10.41 -21.72 11.42
N LEU A 84 -11.07 -20.88 12.21
CA LEU A 84 -11.50 -21.24 13.55
C LEU A 84 -12.75 -22.12 13.49
N ASN A 85 -12.78 -23.14 14.35
CA ASN A 85 -13.92 -24.03 14.51
C ASN A 85 -14.81 -23.63 15.69
N GLU A 86 -15.96 -24.27 15.80
CA GLU A 86 -16.95 -23.97 16.85
C GLU A 86 -16.39 -24.14 18.27
N ALA A 87 -15.55 -25.14 18.51
CA ALA A 87 -14.97 -25.38 19.83
C ALA A 87 -13.96 -24.28 20.24
N GLU A 88 -13.31 -23.63 19.27
CA GLU A 88 -12.38 -22.51 19.51
C GLU A 88 -13.12 -21.19 19.73
N LEU A 89 -14.26 -20.99 19.06
CA LEU A 89 -15.07 -19.77 19.16
C LEU A 89 -16.01 -19.79 20.37
N CYS A 90 -16.46 -20.98 20.77
CA CYS A 90 -17.46 -21.17 21.82
C CYS A 90 -16.86 -21.98 22.98
N PRO A 91 -16.24 -21.33 23.99
CA PRO A 91 -15.57 -22.04 25.10
C PRO A 91 -16.56 -22.73 26.07
N GLY A 92 -17.87 -22.63 25.81
CA GLY A 92 -18.92 -23.30 26.56
C GLY A 92 -19.23 -22.67 27.92
N GLN A 93 -20.26 -23.20 28.59
CA GLN A 93 -20.77 -22.63 29.85
C GLN A 93 -19.75 -22.71 30.99
N ALA A 94 -18.93 -23.76 31.03
CA ALA A 94 -17.96 -23.97 32.11
C ALA A 94 -16.86 -22.88 32.11
N ALA A 95 -16.28 -22.59 30.94
CA ALA A 95 -15.28 -21.54 30.80
C ALA A 95 -15.85 -20.14 31.08
N LEU A 96 -17.07 -19.86 30.61
CA LEU A 96 -17.77 -18.60 30.91
C LEU A 96 -18.03 -18.44 32.41
N ALA A 97 -18.34 -19.52 33.13
CA ALA A 97 -18.55 -19.47 34.57
C ALA A 97 -17.26 -19.11 35.32
N VAL A 98 -16.11 -19.64 34.91
CA VAL A 98 -14.79 -19.29 35.47
C VAL A 98 -14.48 -17.80 35.22
N LEU A 99 -14.61 -17.34 33.97
CA LEU A 99 -14.31 -15.96 33.60
C LEU A 99 -15.19 -14.94 34.36
N ASN A 100 -16.48 -15.25 34.53
CA ASN A 100 -17.40 -14.41 35.30
C ASN A 100 -17.09 -14.37 36.80
N ALA A 101 -16.45 -15.41 37.35
CA ALA A 101 -16.04 -15.43 38.75
C ALA A 101 -14.77 -14.60 38.98
N GLU A 102 -13.86 -14.53 38.01
CA GLU A 102 -12.63 -13.71 38.08
C GLU A 102 -12.88 -12.20 37.96
N LEU A 103 -14.00 -11.81 37.33
CA LEU A 103 -14.38 -10.40 37.11
C LEU A 103 -15.35 -9.82 38.16
N ARG A 104 -15.59 -10.56 39.26
CA ARG A 104 -16.45 -10.16 40.39
C ARG A 104 -15.64 -9.78 41.61
#